data_AF-A0A963Q3B8-F1
#
_entry.id   AF-A0A963Q3B8-F1
#
_cell.length_a   1.000
_cell.length_b   1.000
_cell.length_c   1.000
_cell.angle_alpha   90.00
_cell.angle_beta   90.00
_cell.angle_gamma   90.00
#
_symmetry.space_group_name_H-M   'P 1'
#
loop_
_entity.id
_entity.type
_entity.pdbx_description
1 polymer ?
#
loop_
_entity_poly.entity_id
_entity_poly.type
_entity_poly.pdbx_seq_one_letter_code
_entity_poly.pdbx_strand_id
1 'polypeptide(L)'
;MTLRPLHALTAALLAAAIALAAPAARADDYPSKPITLVVPFGPGSGTDQFARLLAQGMSDDLKVPVVVDNKGGASGFIAAQLVAKAAPDGYTLLTTTNTTHAANEHLFKKLPYDPVKDFAPIALLSKGQMLLVVRPDSPYKTQADLLAAAKKAPGKLNFASGSSSSRVASELLKQMAGVDMINVPYKS
;
A
#
# COMPACT_ATOMS: atom_id res chain seq x y z
N MET A 1 31.01 -8.54 -66.64
CA MET A 1 31.50 -7.70 -65.52
C MET A 1 30.32 -7.37 -64.61
N THR A 2 30.36 -7.87 -63.38
CA THR A 2 29.22 -7.95 -62.45
C THR A 2 29.11 -6.69 -61.57
N LEU A 3 28.05 -5.89 -61.76
CA LEU A 3 27.72 -4.66 -61.02
C LEU A 3 27.26 -4.88 -59.55
N ARG A 4 27.69 -5.99 -58.92
CA ARG A 4 27.34 -6.38 -57.55
C ARG A 4 27.92 -5.52 -56.41
N PRO A 5 29.11 -4.88 -56.50
CA PRO A 5 29.67 -4.18 -55.34
C PRO A 5 29.00 -2.84 -55.05
N LEU A 6 28.38 -2.21 -56.06
CA LEU A 6 27.76 -0.89 -55.91
C LEU A 6 26.48 -0.93 -55.06
N HIS A 7 25.68 -2.00 -55.18
CA HIS A 7 24.44 -2.19 -54.43
C HIS A 7 24.67 -2.54 -52.95
N ALA A 8 25.79 -3.21 -52.65
CA ALA A 8 26.18 -3.51 -51.27
C ALA A 8 26.62 -2.25 -50.52
N LEU A 9 27.31 -1.33 -51.22
CA LEU A 9 27.77 -0.07 -50.63
C LEU A 9 26.60 0.89 -50.36
N THR A 10 25.64 1.00 -51.28
CA THR A 10 24.43 1.82 -51.08
C THR A 10 23.53 1.27 -49.98
N ALA A 11 23.38 -0.05 -49.87
CA ALA A 11 22.62 -0.66 -48.77
C ALA A 11 23.27 -0.39 -47.39
N ALA A 12 24.60 -0.45 -47.30
CA ALA A 12 25.33 -0.14 -46.07
C ALA A 12 25.22 1.34 -45.66
N LEU A 13 25.29 2.25 -46.64
CA LEU A 13 25.12 3.69 -46.40
C LEU A 13 23.69 4.04 -45.97
N LEU A 14 22.67 3.40 -46.55
CA LEU A 14 21.27 3.60 -46.15
C LEU A 14 21.01 3.10 -44.72
N ALA A 15 21.57 1.94 -44.35
CA ALA A 15 21.46 1.40 -43.00
C ALA A 15 22.15 2.29 -41.95
N ALA A 16 23.31 2.86 -42.28
CA ALA A 16 24.01 3.81 -41.41
C ALA A 16 23.23 5.14 -41.25
N ALA A 17 22.61 5.64 -42.31
CA ALA A 17 21.78 6.84 -42.25
C ALA A 17 20.51 6.64 -41.40
N ILE A 18 19.90 5.44 -41.45
CA ILE A 18 18.73 5.09 -40.62
C ILE A 18 19.15 4.95 -39.14
N ALA A 19 20.34 4.42 -38.86
CA ALA A 19 20.87 4.33 -37.49
C ALA A 19 21.21 5.70 -36.87
N LEU A 20 21.64 6.67 -37.69
CA LEU A 20 21.91 8.05 -37.26
C LEU A 20 20.65 8.92 -37.15
N ALA A 21 19.55 8.53 -37.80
CA ALA A 21 18.26 9.24 -37.76
C ALA A 21 17.33 8.73 -36.64
N ALA A 22 17.71 7.67 -35.92
CA ALA A 22 16.98 7.27 -34.73
C ALA A 22 17.14 8.36 -33.66
N PRO A 23 16.04 9.00 -33.19
CA PRO A 23 16.15 9.94 -32.08
C PRO A 23 16.83 9.22 -30.93
N ALA A 24 17.91 9.80 -30.41
CA ALA A 24 18.54 9.30 -29.20
C ALA A 24 17.42 9.21 -28.15
N ALA A 25 17.08 7.99 -27.74
CA ALA A 25 16.22 7.80 -26.59
C ALA A 25 16.99 8.39 -25.40
N ARG A 26 16.72 9.66 -25.09
CA ARG A 26 17.05 10.20 -23.78
C ARG A 26 16.27 9.32 -22.83
N ALA A 27 16.98 8.49 -22.07
CA ALA A 27 16.42 8.01 -20.83
C ALA A 27 15.99 9.27 -20.09
N ASP A 28 14.69 9.48 -19.93
CA ASP A 28 14.22 10.52 -19.04
C ASP A 28 14.81 10.19 -17.67
N ASP A 29 15.64 11.09 -17.15
CA ASP A 29 16.28 10.91 -15.85
C ASP A 29 15.15 10.77 -14.80
N TYR A 30 14.90 9.53 -14.35
CA TYR A 30 13.91 9.27 -13.32
C TYR A 30 14.57 9.44 -11.94
N PRO A 31 13.92 10.16 -11.00
CA PRO A 31 12.69 10.94 -11.17
C PRO A 31 12.96 12.39 -11.63
N SER A 32 12.10 12.94 -12.49
CA SER A 32 12.18 14.32 -13.01
C SER A 32 11.00 15.21 -12.59
N LYS A 33 10.00 14.65 -11.91
CA LYS A 33 8.82 15.35 -11.38
C LYS A 33 8.45 14.79 -9.99
N PRO A 34 7.58 15.47 -9.22
CA PRO A 34 7.19 14.99 -7.91
C PRO A 34 6.58 13.58 -7.93
N ILE A 35 6.89 12.79 -6.90
CA ILE A 35 6.30 11.46 -6.66
C ILE A 35 5.16 11.61 -5.66
N THR A 36 4.04 10.93 -5.89
CA THR A 36 2.91 10.88 -4.95
C THR A 36 2.89 9.54 -4.21
N LEU A 37 2.99 9.58 -2.89
CA LEU A 37 2.72 8.46 -1.99
C LEU A 37 1.25 8.51 -1.56
N VAL A 38 0.42 7.64 -2.12
CA VAL A 38 -0.99 7.53 -1.78
C VAL A 38 -1.14 6.68 -0.52
N VAL A 39 -1.83 7.23 0.49
CA VAL A 39 -2.06 6.58 1.79
C VAL A 39 -3.53 6.18 1.92
N PRO A 40 -3.86 4.91 2.24
CA PRO A 40 -5.23 4.40 2.23
C PRO A 40 -6.09 4.79 3.45
N PHE A 41 -5.60 5.69 4.30
CA PHE A 41 -6.23 6.08 5.56
C PHE A 41 -6.11 7.58 5.80
N GLY A 42 -6.95 8.11 6.69
CA GLY A 42 -6.98 9.51 7.07
C GLY A 42 -5.65 10.04 7.64
N PRO A 43 -5.44 11.38 7.57
CA PRO A 43 -4.28 12.05 8.17
C PRO A 43 -4.15 11.75 9.66
N GLY A 44 -2.92 11.64 10.16
CA GLY A 44 -2.63 11.31 11.56
C GLY A 44 -2.75 9.82 11.92
N SER A 45 -3.24 8.96 11.02
CA SER A 45 -3.15 7.51 11.18
C SER A 45 -1.69 7.04 11.27
N GLY A 46 -1.43 5.87 11.86
CA GLY A 46 -0.07 5.32 11.94
C GLY A 46 0.58 5.16 10.56
N THR A 47 -0.21 4.81 9.53
CA THR A 47 0.26 4.72 8.15
C THR A 47 0.64 6.09 7.57
N ASP A 48 -0.16 7.12 7.83
CA ASP A 48 0.14 8.50 7.41
C ASP A 48 1.44 9.03 8.04
N GLN A 49 1.60 8.83 9.35
CA GLN A 49 2.80 9.26 10.06
C GLN A 49 4.07 8.60 9.48
N PHE A 50 4.00 7.30 9.19
CA PHE A 50 5.12 6.58 8.58
C PHE A 50 5.38 7.05 7.13
N ALA A 51 4.32 7.23 6.33
CA ALA A 51 4.44 7.69 4.96
C ALA A 51 5.08 9.08 4.85
N ARG A 52 4.78 9.99 5.79
CA ARG A 52 5.40 11.32 5.85
C ARG A 52 6.90 11.25 6.17
N LEU A 53 7.30 10.39 7.11
CA LEU A 53 8.71 10.16 7.41
C LEU A 53 9.46 9.62 6.19
N LEU A 54 8.86 8.64 5.49
CA LEU A 54 9.42 8.08 4.27
C LEU A 54 9.50 9.12 3.14
N ALA A 55 8.44 9.91 2.94
CA ALA A 55 8.39 10.95 1.93
C ALA A 55 9.52 11.97 2.11
N GLN A 56 9.80 12.37 3.34
CA GLN A 56 10.89 13.28 3.65
C GLN A 56 12.24 12.68 3.23
N GLY A 57 12.56 11.46 3.70
CA GLY A 57 13.82 10.79 3.35
C GLY A 57 13.98 10.56 1.84
N MET A 58 12.91 10.12 1.17
CA MET A 58 12.93 9.97 -0.28
C MET A 58 13.14 11.30 -1.01
N SER A 59 12.54 12.39 -0.53
CA SER A 59 12.74 13.71 -1.14
C SER A 59 14.18 14.18 -0.99
N ASP A 60 14.78 13.93 0.19
CA ASP A 60 16.16 14.27 0.47
C ASP A 60 17.14 13.49 -0.41
N ASP A 61 16.87 12.21 -0.69
CA ASP A 61 17.71 11.37 -1.54
C ASP A 61 17.51 11.64 -3.04
N LEU A 62 16.26 11.70 -3.48
CA LEU A 62 15.89 11.80 -4.90
C LEU A 62 15.96 13.23 -5.45
N LYS A 63 16.07 14.23 -4.58
CA LYS A 63 16.11 15.66 -4.94
C LYS A 63 14.87 16.14 -5.71
N VAL A 64 13.77 15.41 -5.63
CA VAL A 64 12.44 15.80 -6.10
C VAL A 64 11.44 15.71 -4.95
N PRO A 65 10.37 16.51 -4.95
CA PRO A 65 9.35 16.42 -3.90
C PRO A 65 8.65 15.05 -3.90
N VAL A 66 8.47 14.47 -2.72
CA VAL A 66 7.58 13.33 -2.50
C VAL A 66 6.40 13.78 -1.66
N VAL A 67 5.20 13.72 -2.24
CA VAL A 67 3.96 14.26 -1.64
C VAL A 67 3.11 13.12 -1.10
N VAL A 68 2.63 13.26 0.14
CA VAL A 68 1.67 12.33 0.74
C VAL A 68 0.24 12.75 0.42
N ASP A 69 -0.52 11.86 -0.21
CA ASP A 69 -1.94 12.05 -0.53
C ASP A 69 -2.81 11.02 0.21
N ASN A 70 -3.56 11.47 1.22
CA ASN A 70 -4.45 10.61 1.99
C ASN A 70 -5.78 10.38 1.25
N LYS A 71 -6.02 9.13 0.85
CA LYS A 71 -7.25 8.65 0.20
C LYS A 71 -7.93 7.60 1.08
N GLY A 72 -8.45 8.04 2.23
CA GLY A 72 -9.16 7.18 3.19
C GLY A 72 -10.52 6.68 2.70
N GLY A 73 -11.10 5.74 3.46
CA GLY A 73 -12.43 5.17 3.20
C GLY A 73 -12.46 3.78 2.55
N ALA A 74 -13.61 3.11 2.67
CA ALA A 74 -13.90 1.79 2.10
C ALA A 74 -12.81 0.73 2.36
N SER A 75 -12.27 0.67 3.58
CA SER A 75 -11.15 -0.23 3.93
C SER A 75 -9.94 -0.10 2.99
N GLY A 76 -9.64 1.11 2.52
CA GLY A 76 -8.51 1.40 1.64
C GLY A 76 -8.75 1.09 0.16
N PHE A 77 -9.96 0.72 -0.23
CA PHE A 77 -10.30 0.44 -1.64
C PHE A 77 -10.12 1.66 -2.54
N ILE A 78 -10.45 2.86 -2.05
CA ILE A 78 -10.36 4.11 -2.83
C ILE A 78 -8.91 4.35 -3.27
N ALA A 79 -7.97 4.31 -2.33
CA ALA A 79 -6.54 4.45 -2.61
C ALA A 79 -6.01 3.34 -3.53
N ALA A 80 -6.32 2.07 -3.22
CA ALA A 80 -5.81 0.95 -3.99
C ALA A 80 -6.28 1.01 -5.46
N GLN A 81 -7.56 1.29 -5.70
CA GLN A 81 -8.07 1.44 -7.06
C GLN A 81 -7.50 2.63 -7.81
N LEU A 82 -7.25 3.75 -7.11
CA LEU A 82 -6.63 4.93 -7.71
C LEU A 82 -5.23 4.59 -8.22
N VAL A 83 -4.41 3.92 -7.40
CA VAL A 83 -3.04 3.57 -7.78
C VAL A 83 -3.00 2.44 -8.81
N ALA A 84 -3.84 1.42 -8.69
CA ALA A 84 -3.94 0.33 -9.68
C ALA A 84 -4.26 0.82 -11.10
N LYS A 85 -4.92 1.98 -11.23
CA LYS A 85 -5.28 2.61 -12.51
C LYS A 85 -4.34 3.74 -12.92
N ALA A 86 -3.34 4.08 -12.10
CA ALA A 86 -2.39 5.12 -12.41
C ALA A 86 -1.46 4.67 -13.56
N ALA A 87 -0.80 5.63 -14.20
CA ALA A 87 0.26 5.30 -15.15
C ALA A 87 1.37 4.51 -14.42
N PRO A 88 1.87 3.38 -14.97
CA PRO A 88 2.94 2.60 -14.36
C PRO A 88 4.32 3.26 -14.61
N ASP A 89 4.43 4.56 -14.29
CA ASP A 89 5.60 5.40 -14.56
C ASP A 89 6.45 5.71 -13.32
N GLY A 90 6.10 5.12 -12.16
CA GLY A 90 6.82 5.27 -10.89
C GLY A 90 6.45 6.51 -10.07
N TYR A 91 5.63 7.42 -10.60
CA TYR A 91 5.31 8.68 -9.91
C TYR A 91 4.06 8.61 -9.02
N THR A 92 3.31 7.51 -9.08
CA THR A 92 2.18 7.25 -8.17
C THR A 92 2.39 5.91 -7.49
N LEU A 93 2.62 5.95 -6.18
CA LEU A 93 2.94 4.77 -5.39
C LEU A 93 1.86 4.58 -4.31
N LEU A 94 1.56 3.32 -3.99
CA LEU A 94 0.64 2.99 -2.90
C LEU A 94 1.43 2.65 -1.64
N THR A 95 1.09 3.28 -0.53
CA THR A 95 1.51 2.80 0.80
C THR A 95 0.61 1.62 1.18
N THR A 96 1.07 0.42 0.85
CA THR A 96 0.32 -0.82 1.10
C THR A 96 0.25 -1.15 2.59
N THR A 97 -0.79 -1.89 2.98
CA THR A 97 -0.96 -2.34 4.37
C THR A 97 -1.53 -3.76 4.39
N ASN A 98 -1.52 -4.40 5.56
CA ASN A 98 -2.24 -5.66 5.78
C ASN A 98 -3.74 -5.53 5.44
N THR A 99 -4.33 -4.33 5.48
CA THR A 99 -5.73 -4.14 5.09
C THR A 99 -5.88 -4.30 3.57
N THR A 100 -5.09 -3.56 2.80
CA THR A 100 -5.22 -3.51 1.34
C THR A 100 -4.72 -4.77 0.63
N HIS A 101 -3.73 -5.48 1.18
CA HIS A 101 -3.05 -6.57 0.46
C HIS A 101 -3.16 -7.95 1.12
N ALA A 102 -3.91 -8.10 2.21
CA ALA A 102 -4.08 -9.41 2.87
C ALA A 102 -5.45 -9.61 3.52
N ALA A 103 -5.95 -8.65 4.30
CA ALA A 103 -7.20 -8.84 5.02
C ALA A 103 -8.42 -8.71 4.10
N ASN A 104 -8.43 -7.72 3.21
CA ASN A 104 -9.62 -7.44 2.42
C ASN A 104 -10.05 -8.61 1.52
N GLU A 105 -9.10 -9.31 0.88
CA GLU A 105 -9.40 -10.43 -0.02
C GLU A 105 -10.20 -11.56 0.65
N HIS A 106 -10.06 -11.71 1.96
CA HIS A 106 -10.76 -12.71 2.75
C HIS A 106 -11.99 -12.16 3.50
N LEU A 107 -12.14 -10.85 3.58
CA LEU A 107 -13.25 -10.20 4.28
C LEU A 107 -14.37 -9.72 3.35
N PHE A 108 -14.07 -9.47 2.08
CA PHE A 108 -15.02 -8.96 1.10
C PHE A 108 -15.22 -9.97 -0.03
N LYS A 109 -16.49 -10.20 -0.42
CA LYS A 109 -16.84 -11.15 -1.50
C LYS A 109 -16.22 -10.80 -2.85
N LYS A 110 -15.99 -9.52 -3.11
CA LYS A 110 -15.41 -9.01 -4.34
C LYS A 110 -14.53 -7.82 -4.02
N LEU A 111 -13.28 -7.89 -4.45
CA LEU A 111 -12.37 -6.76 -4.40
C LEU A 111 -12.46 -5.98 -5.70
N PRO A 112 -12.28 -4.66 -5.64
CA PRO A 112 -12.32 -3.83 -6.84
C PRO A 112 -10.92 -3.60 -7.46
N TYR A 113 -9.93 -4.40 -7.04
CA TYR A 113 -8.55 -4.52 -7.54
C TYR A 113 -8.01 -5.93 -7.20
N ASP A 114 -6.96 -6.39 -7.86
CA ASP A 114 -6.19 -7.60 -7.51
C ASP A 114 -4.94 -7.20 -6.70
N PRO A 115 -4.82 -7.58 -5.41
CA PRO A 115 -3.73 -7.14 -4.54
C PRO A 115 -2.35 -7.66 -4.97
N VAL A 116 -2.28 -8.66 -5.87
CA VAL A 116 -1.03 -9.26 -6.34
C VAL A 116 -0.73 -8.85 -7.77
N LYS A 117 -1.72 -8.90 -8.67
CA LYS A 117 -1.50 -8.66 -10.11
C LYS A 117 -1.46 -7.19 -10.49
N ASP A 118 -2.18 -6.34 -9.77
CA ASP A 118 -2.30 -4.91 -10.13
C ASP A 118 -1.15 -4.07 -9.54
N PHE A 119 -0.24 -4.66 -8.76
CA PHE A 119 0.83 -3.95 -8.06
C PHE A 119 2.19 -4.64 -8.20
N ALA A 120 3.23 -3.85 -8.43
CA ALA A 120 4.61 -4.29 -8.32
C ALA A 120 5.15 -3.98 -6.91
N PRO A 121 5.61 -4.98 -6.12
CA PRO A 121 6.17 -4.73 -4.81
C PRO A 121 7.52 -4.02 -4.91
N ILE A 122 7.71 -2.94 -4.13
CA ILE A 122 8.95 -2.17 -4.11
C ILE A 122 9.80 -2.57 -2.90
N ALA A 123 9.28 -2.34 -1.69
CA ALA A 123 10.00 -2.62 -0.46
C ALA A 123 9.02 -2.85 0.70
N LEU A 124 9.45 -3.65 1.68
CA LEU A 124 8.78 -3.73 2.98
C LEU A 124 9.19 -2.52 3.81
N LEU A 125 8.24 -1.67 4.14
CA LEU A 125 8.48 -0.42 4.87
C LEU A 125 8.71 -0.65 6.37
N SER A 126 7.85 -1.43 7.02
CA SER A 126 7.96 -1.76 8.43
C SER A 126 7.10 -2.97 8.79
N LYS A 127 7.35 -3.55 9.97
CA LYS A 127 6.48 -4.53 10.61
C LYS A 127 5.89 -3.92 11.88
N GLY A 128 4.60 -3.59 11.85
CA GLY A 128 3.88 -3.11 13.02
C GLY A 128 3.47 -4.25 13.95
N GLN A 129 3.42 -3.97 15.25
CA GLN A 129 2.80 -4.86 16.24
C GLN A 129 1.39 -4.36 16.57
N MET A 130 0.49 -5.29 16.81
CA MET A 130 -0.84 -4.97 17.34
C MET A 130 -0.83 -5.03 18.86
N LEU A 131 -1.39 -3.99 19.47
CA LEU A 131 -1.47 -3.87 20.93
C LEU A 131 -2.91 -4.08 21.38
N LEU A 132 -3.09 -4.90 22.42
CA LEU A 132 -4.33 -4.99 23.16
C LEU A 132 -4.37 -3.85 24.18
N VAL A 133 -5.28 -2.91 23.97
CA VAL A 133 -5.40 -1.71 24.81
C VAL A 133 -6.81 -1.64 25.38
N VAL A 134 -6.91 -1.23 26.65
CA VAL A 134 -8.16 -0.89 27.33
C VAL A 134 -8.14 0.58 27.72
N ARG A 135 -9.31 1.14 28.07
CA ARG A 135 -9.38 2.50 28.60
C ARG A 135 -8.55 2.62 29.90
N PRO A 136 -7.93 3.77 30.20
CA PRO A 136 -7.11 3.94 31.39
C PRO A 136 -7.83 3.63 32.72
N ASP A 137 -9.12 3.96 32.79
CA ASP A 137 -10.02 3.72 33.93
C ASP A 137 -10.61 2.29 33.97
N SER A 138 -10.25 1.43 33.02
CA SER A 138 -10.74 0.06 32.95
C SER A 138 -10.33 -0.76 34.19
N PRO A 139 -11.21 -1.63 34.72
CA PRO A 139 -10.85 -2.56 35.78
C PRO A 139 -9.93 -3.69 35.29
N TYR A 140 -9.75 -3.87 33.98
CA TYR A 140 -8.91 -4.92 33.42
C TYR A 140 -7.45 -4.46 33.37
N LYS A 141 -6.60 -5.00 34.25
CA LYS A 141 -5.19 -4.60 34.34
C LYS A 141 -4.26 -5.56 33.63
N THR A 142 -4.75 -6.77 33.37
CA THR A 142 -4.04 -7.81 32.61
C THR A 142 -4.93 -8.34 31.48
N GLN A 143 -4.30 -8.99 30.50
CA GLN A 143 -5.04 -9.76 29.49
C GLN A 143 -5.93 -10.83 30.13
N ALA A 144 -5.46 -11.48 31.20
CA ALA A 144 -6.22 -12.49 31.92
C ALA A 144 -7.52 -11.93 32.51
N ASP A 145 -7.48 -10.72 33.09
CA ASP A 145 -8.67 -10.05 33.65
C ASP A 145 -9.71 -9.80 32.56
N LEU A 146 -9.27 -9.27 31.41
CA LEU A 146 -10.15 -8.99 30.28
C LEU A 146 -10.81 -10.27 29.76
N LEU A 147 -10.03 -11.33 29.54
CA LEU A 147 -10.54 -12.59 29.02
C LEU A 147 -11.47 -13.29 30.02
N ALA A 148 -11.15 -13.24 31.32
CA ALA A 148 -12.02 -13.77 32.36
C ALA A 148 -13.36 -13.02 32.41
N ALA A 149 -13.34 -11.69 32.29
CA ALA A 149 -14.55 -10.88 32.22
C ALA A 149 -15.38 -11.19 30.98
N ALA A 150 -14.75 -11.31 29.81
CA ALA A 150 -15.41 -11.65 28.55
C ALA A 150 -16.08 -13.04 28.60
N LYS A 151 -15.46 -14.02 29.26
CA LYS A 151 -16.05 -15.36 29.49
C LYS A 151 -17.26 -15.33 30.41
N LYS A 152 -17.20 -14.54 31.49
CA LYS A 152 -18.31 -14.42 32.46
C LYS A 152 -19.54 -13.73 31.86
N ALA A 153 -19.34 -12.85 30.88
CA ALA A 153 -20.40 -12.06 30.28
C ALA A 153 -20.28 -12.01 28.74
N PRO A 154 -20.59 -13.12 28.05
CA PRO A 154 -20.53 -13.19 26.59
C PRO A 154 -21.36 -12.08 25.93
N GLY A 155 -20.76 -11.40 24.94
CA GLY A 155 -21.44 -10.34 24.17
C GLY A 155 -21.67 -9.03 24.94
N LYS A 156 -21.10 -8.86 26.13
CA LYS A 156 -21.22 -7.60 26.90
C LYS A 156 -20.04 -6.65 26.73
N LEU A 157 -18.88 -7.18 26.36
CA LEU A 157 -17.69 -6.36 26.10
C LEU A 157 -17.63 -5.98 24.62
N ASN A 158 -17.20 -4.75 24.38
CA ASN A 158 -17.00 -4.20 23.04
C ASN A 158 -15.51 -4.10 22.74
N PHE A 159 -15.12 -4.29 21.50
CA PHE A 159 -13.81 -3.89 20.98
C PHE A 159 -13.98 -2.96 19.79
N ALA A 160 -13.06 -2.02 19.63
CA ALA A 160 -13.05 -1.10 18.49
C ALA A 160 -12.20 -1.68 17.34
N SER A 161 -12.65 -1.52 16.10
CA SER A 161 -11.81 -1.78 14.91
C SER A 161 -11.78 -0.56 14.01
N GLY A 162 -10.58 -0.04 13.74
CA GLY A 162 -10.38 1.09 12.81
C GLY A 162 -10.04 0.66 11.38
N SER A 163 -9.65 -0.60 11.20
CA SER A 163 -9.22 -1.16 9.92
C SER A 163 -9.54 -2.66 9.84
N SER A 164 -9.57 -3.21 8.62
CA SER A 164 -9.70 -4.66 8.40
C SER A 164 -8.64 -5.45 9.17
N SER A 165 -7.39 -4.96 9.22
CA SER A 165 -6.31 -5.60 9.99
C SER A 165 -6.60 -5.63 11.49
N SER A 166 -7.05 -4.49 12.04
CA SER A 166 -7.38 -4.44 13.47
C SER A 166 -8.54 -5.37 13.83
N ARG A 167 -9.55 -5.46 12.95
CA ARG A 167 -10.68 -6.38 13.10
C ARG A 167 -10.22 -7.84 13.08
N VAL A 168 -9.42 -8.24 12.10
CA VAL A 168 -8.95 -9.64 11.97
C VAL A 168 -8.20 -10.08 13.22
N ALA A 169 -7.32 -9.24 13.77
CA ALA A 169 -6.58 -9.60 14.98
C ALA A 169 -7.49 -9.68 16.22
N SER A 170 -8.46 -8.78 16.37
CA SER A 170 -9.42 -8.85 17.48
C SER A 170 -10.33 -10.07 17.39
N GLU A 171 -10.80 -10.42 16.19
CA GLU A 171 -11.59 -11.64 15.97
C GLU A 171 -10.74 -12.91 16.18
N LEU A 172 -9.46 -12.90 15.78
CA LEU A 172 -8.53 -13.99 16.07
C LEU A 172 -8.35 -14.17 17.58
N LEU A 173 -8.18 -13.08 18.34
CA LEU A 173 -8.11 -13.14 19.80
C LEU A 173 -9.38 -13.76 20.41
N LYS A 174 -10.57 -13.36 19.93
CA LYS A 174 -11.85 -13.94 20.36
C LYS A 174 -11.90 -15.44 20.13
N GLN A 175 -11.53 -15.87 18.93
CA GLN A 175 -11.51 -17.27 18.54
C GLN A 175 -10.53 -18.09 19.38
N MET A 176 -9.29 -17.60 19.54
CA MET A 176 -8.25 -18.28 20.32
C MET A 176 -8.61 -18.38 21.80
N ALA A 177 -9.22 -17.35 22.37
CA ALA A 177 -9.58 -17.32 23.79
C ALA A 177 -10.94 -17.97 24.10
N GLY A 178 -11.74 -18.29 23.08
CA GLY A 178 -13.10 -18.81 23.24
C GLY A 178 -14.01 -17.82 23.95
N VAL A 179 -13.97 -16.54 23.54
CA VAL A 179 -14.77 -15.46 24.13
C VAL A 179 -15.62 -14.73 23.09
N ASP A 180 -16.74 -14.18 23.53
CA ASP A 180 -17.61 -13.38 22.69
C ASP A 180 -17.57 -11.90 23.09
N MET A 181 -17.30 -11.05 22.10
CA MET A 181 -17.18 -9.60 22.23
C MET A 181 -17.72 -8.93 20.95
N ILE A 182 -18.37 -7.78 21.11
CA ILE A 182 -19.00 -7.05 20.02
C ILE A 182 -17.99 -6.14 19.33
N ASN A 183 -17.89 -6.24 18.01
CA ASN A 183 -17.10 -5.31 17.20
C ASN A 183 -17.83 -3.97 17.04
N VAL A 184 -17.14 -2.87 17.33
CA VAL A 184 -17.59 -1.50 17.05
C VAL A 184 -16.65 -0.90 15.98
N PRO A 185 -17.09 -0.82 14.71
CA PRO A 185 -16.25 -0.32 13.64
C PRO A 185 -16.13 1.22 13.66
N TYR A 186 -14.93 1.71 13.40
CA TYR A 186 -14.61 3.13 13.22
C TYR A 186 -14.16 3.38 11.77
N LYS A 187 -14.34 4.62 11.32
CA LYS A 187 -13.88 5.06 10.00
C LYS A 187 -12.38 5.39 10.06
N SER A 188 -11.63 4.89 9.07
CA SER A 188 -10.29 5.37 8.70
C SER A 188 -10.27 5.91 7.28
#